data_AF-A0A554K8U1-F1
#
_entry.id   AF-A0A554K8U1-F1
#
_cell.length_a   1.000
_cell.length_b   1.000
_cell.length_c   1.000
_cell.angle_alpha   90.00
_cell.angle_beta   90.00
_cell.angle_gamma   90.00
#
_symmetry.space_group_name_H-M   'P 1'
#
loop_
_entity.id
_entity.type
_entity.pdbx_description
1 polymer ?
#
loop_
_entity_poly.entity_id
_entity_poly.type
_entity_poly.pdbx_seq_one_letter_code
_entity_poly.pdbx_strand_id
1 'polypeptide(L)'
;MTERNRQPRPRFLASLLHRGLGVVSRWRLGTGVALTAASYLLGRKPGLWWWQFTQRFHVRALAELAGPGDVAVDIGADVGFFTLLLARQVVPKGHVYAFEPEPNNLRALTANVRRSGLRNITIVPAAVASVSGTLSLHLSPVNPGDHRIMPAENKRRTVPVAAVSLDAYFHDKPGSIKVMKIDVQGAELSVLGGMTKLLADPARTVDLAMMIEYWPYGLRRAREEPAALLHRLVEAGFTLSRIDERQQGLISRTPSELSAEVGEEFSGYVDLICRRTTAASTGSLPVRPDR
;
A
#
# COMPACT_ATOMS: atom_id res chain seq x y z
N MET A 1 -19.51 -7.98 -41.57
CA MET A 1 -20.59 -7.35 -40.76
C MET A 1 -20.13 -7.33 -39.32
N THR A 2 -19.78 -6.15 -38.82
CA THR A 2 -19.18 -5.91 -37.49
C THR A 2 -20.26 -5.57 -36.47
N GLU A 3 -20.44 -6.40 -35.45
CA GLU A 3 -21.24 -6.06 -34.27
C GLU A 3 -20.46 -5.12 -33.34
N ARG A 4 -20.91 -3.86 -33.27
CA ARG A 4 -20.44 -2.87 -32.31
C ARG A 4 -21.08 -3.13 -30.94
N ASN A 5 -20.24 -3.48 -29.98
CA ASN A 5 -20.57 -3.52 -28.56
C ASN A 5 -20.90 -2.10 -28.07
N ARG A 6 -22.19 -1.81 -27.85
CA ARG A 6 -22.67 -0.49 -27.37
C ARG A 6 -22.57 -0.44 -25.84
N GLN A 7 -21.74 0.46 -25.31
CA GLN A 7 -21.78 0.83 -23.89
C GLN A 7 -23.13 1.47 -23.52
N PRO A 8 -23.68 1.21 -22.31
CA PRO A 8 -24.94 1.79 -21.89
C PRO A 8 -24.80 3.29 -21.60
N ARG A 9 -25.83 4.07 -21.98
CA ARG A 9 -25.88 5.53 -21.83
C ARG A 9 -26.00 5.96 -20.35
N PRO A 10 -25.45 7.13 -19.97
CA PRO A 10 -25.26 7.58 -18.58
C PRO A 10 -26.55 7.76 -17.74
N ARG A 11 -27.74 7.74 -18.33
CA ARG A 11 -29.00 7.83 -17.59
C ARG A 11 -29.42 6.54 -16.89
N PHE A 12 -28.85 5.39 -17.27
CA PHE A 12 -29.19 4.09 -16.66
C PHE A 12 -28.42 3.82 -15.35
N LEU A 13 -27.25 4.43 -15.14
CA LEU A 13 -26.52 4.34 -13.87
C LEU A 13 -27.16 5.15 -12.73
N ALA A 14 -27.91 6.21 -13.06
CA ALA A 14 -28.52 7.08 -12.07
C ALA A 14 -29.72 6.43 -11.34
N SER A 15 -30.43 5.50 -11.98
CA SER A 15 -31.60 4.85 -11.36
C SER A 15 -31.23 3.71 -10.41
N LEU A 16 -30.09 3.04 -10.61
CA LEU A 16 -29.55 2.08 -9.63
C LEU A 16 -29.05 2.77 -8.35
N LEU A 17 -28.56 4.01 -8.45
CA LEU A 17 -28.14 4.79 -7.29
C LEU A 17 -29.30 5.13 -6.35
N HIS A 18 -30.52 5.35 -6.87
CA HIS A 18 -31.67 5.66 -6.01
C HIS A 18 -32.30 4.45 -5.33
N ARG A 19 -32.20 3.25 -5.90
CA ARG A 19 -32.72 2.01 -5.28
C ARG A 19 -31.71 1.28 -4.38
N GLY A 20 -30.41 1.57 -4.50
CA GLY A 20 -29.36 1.01 -3.64
C GLY A 20 -29.09 1.79 -2.34
N LEU A 21 -29.56 3.04 -2.24
CA LEU A 21 -29.35 3.90 -1.05
C LEU A 21 -30.14 3.44 0.20
N GLY A 22 -31.12 2.53 0.04
CA GLY A 22 -31.96 2.03 1.13
C GLY A 22 -31.31 0.99 2.04
N VAL A 23 -30.14 0.43 1.69
CA VAL A 23 -29.49 -0.65 2.47
C VAL A 23 -28.18 -0.20 3.15
N VAL A 24 -27.76 1.05 2.96
CA VAL A 24 -26.50 1.57 3.52
C VAL A 24 -26.64 2.10 4.96
N SER A 25 -27.84 2.11 5.54
CA SER A 25 -28.05 2.52 6.92
C SER A 25 -27.88 1.36 7.90
N ARG A 26 -26.84 1.46 8.74
CA ARG A 26 -26.47 0.63 9.91
C ARG A 26 -25.61 -0.61 9.62
N TRP A 27 -24.31 -0.36 9.57
CA TRP A 27 -23.34 -1.29 10.16
C TRP A 27 -22.63 -0.59 11.31
N ARG A 28 -23.02 -0.94 12.54
CA ARG A 28 -22.25 -0.65 13.75
C ARG A 28 -21.09 -1.63 13.77
N LEU A 29 -19.97 -1.26 13.17
CA LEU A 29 -18.68 -1.87 13.50
C LEU A 29 -18.24 -1.30 14.85
N GLY A 30 -17.89 -2.19 15.79
CA GLY A 30 -17.50 -1.88 17.18
C GLY A 30 -16.23 -1.04 17.35
N THR A 31 -15.73 -0.43 16.28
CA THR A 31 -14.63 0.54 16.26
C THR A 31 -14.89 1.59 15.18
N GLY A 32 -15.89 2.46 15.40
CA GLY A 32 -15.92 3.86 14.98
C GLY A 32 -15.67 4.30 13.51
N VAL A 33 -15.47 3.43 12.52
CA VAL A 33 -15.17 3.87 11.14
C VAL A 33 -16.38 3.65 10.23
N ALA A 34 -17.33 4.58 10.27
CA ALA A 34 -18.37 4.68 9.24
C ALA A 34 -17.80 5.35 7.98
N LEU A 35 -17.25 4.56 7.06
CA LEU A 35 -16.82 5.04 5.74
C LEU A 35 -18.06 5.36 4.89
N THR A 36 -18.44 6.63 4.80
CA THR A 36 -19.54 7.03 3.92
C THR A 36 -19.04 7.10 2.47
N ALA A 37 -19.50 6.17 1.63
CA ALA A 37 -19.14 6.05 0.20
C ALA A 37 -19.31 7.34 -0.62
N ALA A 38 -20.17 8.27 -0.16
CA ALA A 38 -20.48 9.52 -0.85
C ALA A 38 -19.28 10.51 -0.94
N SER A 39 -18.39 10.53 0.05
CA SER A 39 -17.20 11.40 0.03
C SER A 39 -16.12 10.90 -0.95
N TYR A 40 -16.11 9.59 -1.21
CA TYR A 40 -15.10 8.88 -2.00
C TYR A 40 -15.35 8.93 -3.51
N LEU A 41 -16.61 9.00 -3.93
CA LEU A 41 -17.02 9.04 -5.34
C LEU A 41 -16.81 10.42 -6.01
N LEU A 42 -16.46 11.46 -5.25
CA LEU A 42 -16.21 12.82 -5.75
C LEU A 42 -14.72 13.11 -6.04
N GLY A 43 -13.85 12.10 -6.02
CA GLY A 43 -12.46 12.19 -6.45
C GLY A 43 -12.30 12.10 -7.97
N ARG A 44 -11.22 12.64 -8.53
CA ARG A 44 -10.92 12.60 -9.98
C ARG A 44 -10.58 11.19 -10.53
N LYS A 45 -10.62 10.12 -9.72
CA LYS A 45 -10.31 8.72 -10.11
C LYS A 45 -11.24 7.67 -9.46
N PRO A 46 -12.57 7.70 -9.67
CA PRO A 46 -13.52 6.85 -8.94
C PRO A 46 -13.28 5.32 -9.10
N GLY A 47 -12.75 4.87 -10.24
CA GLY A 47 -12.49 3.44 -10.51
C GLY A 47 -11.37 2.82 -9.66
N LEU A 48 -10.32 3.58 -9.35
CA LEU A 48 -9.20 3.08 -8.53
C LEU A 48 -9.57 2.99 -7.05
N TRP A 49 -10.32 3.98 -6.56
CA TRP A 49 -10.95 3.91 -5.24
C TRP A 49 -11.87 2.70 -5.16
N TRP A 50 -12.71 2.48 -6.17
CA TRP A 50 -13.60 1.32 -6.22
C TRP A 50 -12.83 0.00 -6.16
N TRP A 51 -11.72 -0.12 -6.90
CA TRP A 51 -10.88 -1.32 -6.86
C TRP A 51 -10.29 -1.58 -5.46
N GLN A 52 -9.75 -0.56 -4.80
CA GLN A 52 -9.25 -0.70 -3.42
C GLN A 52 -10.38 -1.00 -2.43
N PHE A 53 -11.57 -0.43 -2.63
CA PHE A 53 -12.76 -0.77 -1.84
C PHE A 53 -13.23 -2.22 -2.04
N THR A 54 -12.95 -2.85 -3.18
CA THR A 54 -13.26 -4.27 -3.40
C THR A 54 -12.32 -5.22 -2.67
N GLN A 55 -11.13 -4.75 -2.25
CA GLN A 55 -10.15 -5.50 -1.44
C GLN A 55 -10.43 -5.33 0.06
N ARG A 56 -11.61 -5.77 0.50
CA ARG A 56 -12.16 -5.51 1.84
C ARG A 56 -11.25 -6.06 2.95
N PHE A 57 -10.66 -7.22 2.75
CA PHE A 57 -9.78 -7.82 3.74
C PHE A 57 -8.39 -7.18 3.75
N HIS A 58 -7.81 -6.79 2.61
CA HIS A 58 -6.56 -6.00 2.57
C HIS A 58 -6.69 -4.70 3.38
N VAL A 59 -7.78 -3.94 3.13
CA VAL A 59 -8.07 -2.70 3.84
C VAL A 59 -8.18 -2.95 5.34
N ARG A 60 -8.91 -4.00 5.73
CA ARG A 60 -9.07 -4.37 7.14
C ARG A 60 -7.74 -4.79 7.77
N ALA A 61 -6.97 -5.65 7.10
CA ALA A 61 -5.71 -6.18 7.59
C ALA A 61 -4.72 -5.05 7.87
N LEU A 62 -4.53 -4.11 6.92
CA LEU A 62 -3.66 -2.96 7.15
C LEU A 62 -4.18 -2.05 8.28
N ALA A 63 -5.48 -1.78 8.31
CA ALA A 63 -6.09 -0.97 9.35
C ALA A 63 -5.88 -1.53 10.76
N GLU A 64 -5.96 -2.86 10.91
CA GLU A 64 -5.76 -3.57 12.19
C GLU A 64 -4.29 -3.65 12.61
N LEU A 65 -3.33 -3.33 11.72
CA LEU A 65 -1.93 -3.20 12.11
C LEU A 65 -1.64 -1.90 12.87
N ALA A 66 -2.46 -0.86 12.68
CA ALA A 66 -2.21 0.48 13.20
C ALA A 66 -3.09 0.79 14.43
N GLY A 67 -2.49 1.38 15.45
CA GLY A 67 -3.17 1.81 16.67
C GLY A 67 -2.96 3.30 17.01
N PRO A 68 -3.76 3.84 17.95
CA PRO A 68 -3.61 5.22 18.43
C PRO A 68 -2.19 5.52 18.93
N GLY A 69 -1.59 6.59 18.42
CA GLY A 69 -0.23 6.99 18.80
C GLY A 69 0.88 6.48 17.89
N ASP A 70 0.58 5.55 16.99
CA ASP A 70 1.58 4.95 16.11
C ASP A 70 2.10 5.92 15.04
N VAL A 71 3.36 5.73 14.66
CA VAL A 71 3.90 6.28 13.42
C VAL A 71 3.70 5.26 12.32
N ALA A 72 2.94 5.64 11.29
CA ALA A 72 2.71 4.84 10.10
C ALA A 72 3.35 5.48 8.87
N VAL A 73 3.79 4.64 7.93
CA VAL A 73 4.46 5.07 6.70
C VAL A 73 3.74 4.44 5.50
N ASP A 74 3.32 5.27 4.56
CA ASP A 74 2.65 4.86 3.32
C ASP A 74 3.56 5.18 2.13
N ILE A 75 4.11 4.14 1.50
CA ILE A 75 5.06 4.24 0.39
C ILE A 75 4.34 3.81 -0.90
N GLY A 76 4.31 4.73 -1.87
CA GLY A 76 3.43 4.62 -3.01
C GLY A 76 2.00 4.98 -2.62
N ALA A 77 1.82 6.18 -2.07
CA ALA A 77 0.56 6.64 -1.51
C ALA A 77 -0.52 6.93 -2.60
N ASP A 78 -0.13 7.11 -3.86
CA ASP A 78 -0.99 7.43 -5.01
C ASP A 78 -2.00 8.55 -4.67
N VAL A 79 -3.30 8.26 -4.62
CA VAL A 79 -4.35 9.24 -4.33
C VAL A 79 -4.71 9.32 -2.84
N GLY A 80 -4.03 8.57 -1.98
CA GLY A 80 -4.12 8.66 -0.52
C GLY A 80 -5.19 7.80 0.12
N PHE A 81 -5.65 6.72 -0.52
CA PHE A 81 -6.62 5.80 0.09
C PHE A 81 -6.10 5.24 1.42
N PHE A 82 -4.94 4.57 1.39
CA PHE A 82 -4.35 3.96 2.57
C PHE A 82 -3.79 5.00 3.54
N THR A 83 -3.25 6.12 3.02
CA THR A 83 -2.84 7.28 3.84
C THR A 83 -3.99 7.74 4.74
N LEU A 84 -5.19 7.96 4.18
CA LEU A 84 -6.35 8.44 4.92
C LEU A 84 -6.96 7.38 5.86
N LEU A 85 -6.80 6.11 5.52
CA LEU A 85 -7.17 4.99 6.39
C LEU A 85 -6.27 4.97 7.63
N LEU A 86 -4.95 4.87 7.43
CA LEU A 86 -3.95 4.83 8.50
C LEU A 86 -4.04 6.08 9.38
N ALA A 87 -4.19 7.26 8.78
CA ALA A 87 -4.26 8.51 9.51
C ALA A 87 -5.42 8.57 10.50
N ARG A 88 -6.54 7.90 10.20
CA ARG A 88 -7.67 7.77 11.14
C ARG A 88 -7.43 6.76 12.23
N GLN A 89 -6.61 5.74 12.01
CA GLN A 89 -6.33 4.72 13.03
C GLN A 89 -5.32 5.21 14.07
N VAL A 90 -4.39 6.07 13.68
CA VAL A 90 -3.30 6.48 14.55
C VAL A 90 -3.62 7.71 15.42
N VAL A 91 -4.76 8.38 15.23
CA VAL A 91 -5.22 9.47 16.12
C VAL A 91 -5.45 8.97 17.55
N PRO A 92 -5.33 9.82 18.58
CA PRO A 92 -5.12 11.27 18.53
C PRO A 92 -3.65 11.73 18.47
N LYS A 93 -2.68 10.84 18.66
CA LYS A 93 -1.26 11.22 18.85
C LYS A 93 -0.31 10.71 17.75
N GLY A 94 -0.76 9.78 16.93
CA GLY A 94 0.07 9.17 15.90
C GLY A 94 0.10 10.00 14.62
N HIS A 95 0.99 9.63 13.72
CA HIS A 95 1.33 10.41 12.53
C HIS A 95 1.57 9.53 11.32
N VAL A 96 1.18 10.00 10.14
CA VAL A 96 1.40 9.30 8.86
C VAL A 96 2.37 10.07 7.98
N TYR A 97 3.40 9.38 7.49
CA TYR A 97 4.26 9.89 6.42
C TYR A 97 3.88 9.21 5.11
N ALA A 98 3.40 9.98 4.14
CA ALA A 98 2.92 9.47 2.85
C ALA A 98 3.85 9.92 1.72
N PHE A 99 4.52 8.96 1.08
CA PHE A 99 5.47 9.18 -0.01
C PHE A 99 4.81 8.92 -1.36
N GLU A 100 4.79 9.93 -2.22
CA GLU A 100 4.27 9.83 -3.59
C GLU A 100 5.11 10.71 -4.54
N PRO A 101 5.75 10.14 -5.57
CA PRO A 101 6.57 10.92 -6.48
C PRO A 101 5.81 11.61 -7.61
N GLU A 102 4.64 11.09 -8.04
CA GLU A 102 4.04 11.54 -9.29
C GLU A 102 3.20 12.83 -9.10
N PRO A 103 3.43 13.89 -9.91
CA PRO A 103 2.78 15.19 -9.68
C PRO A 103 1.25 15.19 -9.74
N ASN A 104 0.60 14.35 -10.55
CA ASN A 104 -0.87 14.29 -10.63
C ASN A 104 -1.45 13.56 -9.42
N ASN A 105 -0.83 12.45 -9.01
CA ASN A 105 -1.15 11.70 -7.80
C ASN A 105 -0.98 12.59 -6.57
N LEU A 106 0.14 13.31 -6.45
CA LEU A 106 0.40 14.29 -5.39
C LEU A 106 -0.70 15.35 -5.28
N ARG A 107 -1.18 15.89 -6.40
CA ARG A 107 -2.29 16.86 -6.40
C ARG A 107 -3.59 16.23 -5.88
N ALA A 108 -3.87 14.99 -6.27
CA ALA A 108 -5.03 14.26 -5.77
C ALA A 108 -4.92 13.93 -4.28
N LEU A 109 -3.79 13.36 -3.84
CA LEU A 109 -3.46 13.09 -2.45
C LEU A 109 -3.62 14.34 -1.58
N THR A 110 -3.02 15.45 -1.98
CA THR A 110 -3.10 16.73 -1.27
C THR A 110 -4.55 17.22 -1.14
N ALA A 111 -5.34 17.14 -2.22
CA ALA A 111 -6.74 17.53 -2.19
C ALA A 111 -7.57 16.63 -1.26
N ASN A 112 -7.31 15.33 -1.27
CA ASN A 112 -8.00 14.35 -0.44
C ASN A 112 -7.66 14.51 1.05
N VAL A 113 -6.37 14.74 1.36
CA VAL A 113 -5.90 15.06 2.72
C VAL A 113 -6.56 16.34 3.23
N ARG A 114 -6.58 17.42 2.43
CA ARG A 114 -7.27 18.67 2.81
C ARG A 114 -8.76 18.46 3.07
N ARG A 115 -9.44 17.71 2.20
CA ARG A 115 -10.88 17.41 2.35
C ARG A 115 -11.18 16.56 3.57
N SER A 116 -10.25 15.70 3.99
CA SER A 116 -10.44 14.82 5.15
C SER A 116 -10.48 15.54 6.49
N GLY A 117 -9.89 16.75 6.59
CA GLY A 117 -9.71 17.48 7.84
C GLY A 117 -8.65 16.90 8.78
N LEU A 118 -7.97 15.82 8.39
CA LEU A 118 -6.89 15.19 9.18
C LEU A 118 -5.64 16.08 9.16
N ARG A 119 -5.01 16.24 10.33
CA ARG A 119 -3.82 17.10 10.51
C ARG A 119 -2.54 16.35 10.86
N ASN A 120 -2.63 15.04 10.99
CA ASN A 120 -1.54 14.15 11.39
C ASN A 120 -0.90 13.44 10.19
N ILE A 121 -0.82 14.12 9.05
CA ILE A 121 -0.29 13.57 7.79
C ILE A 121 0.78 14.51 7.25
N THR A 122 1.94 13.97 6.94
CA THR A 122 2.98 14.63 6.14
C THR A 122 3.06 13.98 4.77
N ILE A 123 2.79 14.76 3.72
CA ILE A 123 2.98 14.33 2.34
C ILE A 123 4.42 14.63 1.93
N VAL A 124 5.12 13.63 1.41
CA VAL A 124 6.51 13.72 0.94
C VAL A 124 6.52 13.52 -0.58
N PRO A 125 6.81 14.55 -1.38
CA PRO A 125 6.78 14.49 -2.84
C PRO A 125 8.06 13.83 -3.40
N ALA A 126 8.30 12.58 -3.02
CA ALA A 126 9.49 11.82 -3.41
C ALA A 126 9.20 10.33 -3.54
N ALA A 127 9.93 9.67 -4.42
CA ALA A 127 10.02 8.21 -4.46
C ALA A 127 10.89 7.73 -3.30
N VAL A 128 10.57 6.57 -2.74
CA VAL A 128 11.48 5.91 -1.80
C VAL A 128 12.37 4.95 -2.57
N ALA A 129 13.68 5.03 -2.34
CA ALA A 129 14.67 4.21 -3.01
C ALA A 129 15.88 3.92 -2.10
N SER A 130 16.80 3.09 -2.55
CA SER A 130 18.01 2.74 -1.80
C SER A 130 18.94 3.92 -1.53
N VAL A 131 18.95 4.92 -2.43
CA VAL A 131 19.80 6.12 -2.34
C VAL A 131 18.97 7.36 -2.64
N SER A 132 19.25 8.45 -1.91
CA SER A 132 18.63 9.75 -2.14
C SER A 132 19.20 10.44 -3.38
N GLY A 133 18.37 11.19 -4.12
CA GLY A 133 18.80 11.88 -5.32
C GLY A 133 17.65 12.22 -6.25
N THR A 134 17.88 12.10 -7.56
CA THR A 134 16.85 12.27 -8.60
C THR A 134 16.77 11.00 -9.42
N LEU A 135 15.54 10.51 -9.65
CA LEU A 135 15.26 9.32 -10.46
C LEU A 135 14.33 9.67 -11.61
N SER A 136 14.31 8.81 -12.63
CA SER A 136 13.34 8.88 -13.71
C SER A 136 12.12 8.03 -13.36
N LEU A 137 10.96 8.68 -13.19
CA LEU A 137 9.69 7.98 -13.02
C LEU A 137 9.06 7.70 -14.39
N HIS A 138 8.87 6.43 -14.71
CA HIS A 138 8.24 5.95 -15.94
C HIS A 138 6.71 5.89 -15.78
N LEU A 139 6.02 6.78 -16.48
CA LEU A 139 4.56 6.93 -16.38
C LEU A 139 3.84 5.92 -17.25
N SER A 140 2.96 5.13 -16.64
CA SER A 140 2.02 4.28 -17.37
C SER A 140 0.93 5.13 -18.03
N PRO A 141 0.71 4.99 -19.35
CA PRO A 141 -0.32 5.76 -20.06
C PRO A 141 -1.74 5.25 -19.79
N VAL A 142 -1.88 4.03 -19.26
CA VAL A 142 -3.16 3.33 -19.10
C VAL A 142 -3.57 3.12 -17.65
N ASN A 143 -2.61 2.97 -16.74
CA ASN A 143 -2.88 2.77 -15.31
C ASN A 143 -1.99 3.70 -14.47
N PRO A 144 -2.51 4.83 -13.96
CA PRO A 144 -1.76 5.73 -13.10
C PRO A 144 -1.22 5.13 -11.80
N GLY A 145 -1.75 3.99 -11.35
CA GLY A 145 -1.19 3.23 -10.23
C GLY A 145 0.07 2.43 -10.59
N ASP A 146 0.34 2.24 -11.89
CA ASP A 146 1.46 1.45 -12.41
C ASP A 146 2.65 2.36 -12.84
N HIS A 147 2.93 3.41 -12.08
CA HIS A 147 4.11 4.27 -12.28
C HIS A 147 5.33 3.63 -11.61
N ARG A 148 6.47 3.60 -12.31
CA ARG A 148 7.65 2.82 -11.86
C ARG A 148 8.93 3.63 -11.95
N ILE A 149 9.84 3.44 -11.00
CA ILE A 149 11.18 4.08 -11.04
C ILE A 149 12.17 3.33 -11.95
N MET A 150 11.79 2.15 -12.45
CA MET A 150 12.64 1.30 -13.29
C MET A 150 12.22 1.35 -14.77
N PRO A 151 13.17 1.16 -15.71
CA PRO A 151 12.90 1.24 -17.12
C PRO A 151 11.83 0.23 -17.55
N ALA A 152 10.70 0.73 -18.03
CA ALA A 152 9.78 -0.09 -18.80
C ALA A 152 10.32 -0.22 -20.23
N GLU A 153 10.44 -1.44 -20.77
CA GLU A 153 10.77 -1.72 -22.19
C GLU A 153 9.90 -0.92 -23.17
N ASN A 154 8.72 -0.48 -22.73
CA ASN A 154 7.68 0.13 -23.55
C ASN A 154 7.77 1.66 -23.56
N LYS A 155 8.92 2.26 -23.94
CA LYS A 155 9.12 3.70 -24.21
C LYS A 155 8.19 4.65 -23.42
N ARG A 156 8.07 4.45 -22.10
CA ARG A 156 7.13 5.22 -21.27
C ARG A 156 7.65 6.65 -21.17
N ARG A 157 6.73 7.62 -21.14
CA ARG A 157 7.11 9.00 -20.82
C ARG A 157 7.75 9.01 -19.44
N THR A 158 8.94 9.58 -19.33
CA THR A 158 9.64 9.74 -18.06
C THR A 158 9.49 11.16 -17.53
N VAL A 159 9.43 11.29 -16.21
CA VAL A 159 9.52 12.58 -15.52
C VAL A 159 10.58 12.48 -14.42
N PRO A 160 11.44 13.48 -14.23
CA PRO A 160 12.38 13.49 -13.11
C PRO A 160 11.61 13.69 -11.80
N VAL A 161 11.93 12.90 -10.80
CA VAL A 161 11.33 12.99 -9.46
C VAL A 161 12.42 12.93 -8.39
N ALA A 162 12.19 13.59 -7.26
CA ALA A 162 13.04 13.42 -6.09
C ALA A 162 12.95 11.98 -5.59
N ALA A 163 14.08 11.46 -5.11
CA ALA A 163 14.15 10.17 -4.44
C ALA A 163 14.82 10.34 -3.08
N VAL A 164 14.36 9.58 -2.09
CA VAL A 164 14.89 9.61 -0.73
C VAL A 164 15.02 8.19 -0.18
N SER A 165 16.10 7.92 0.54
CA SER A 165 16.21 6.71 1.36
C SER A 165 15.55 6.94 2.71
N LEU A 166 14.86 5.93 3.24
CA LEU A 166 14.19 6.07 4.54
C LEU A 166 15.21 6.30 5.66
N ASP A 167 16.39 5.69 5.59
CA ASP A 167 17.49 5.94 6.52
C ASP A 167 17.85 7.43 6.59
N ALA A 168 17.95 8.11 5.43
CA ALA A 168 18.22 9.54 5.39
C ALA A 168 17.02 10.36 5.86
N TYR A 169 15.80 9.99 5.44
CA TYR A 169 14.60 10.75 5.79
C TYR A 169 14.27 10.70 7.28
N PHE A 170 14.47 9.55 7.93
CA PHE A 170 14.10 9.32 9.33
C PHE A 170 15.26 9.45 10.32
N HIS A 171 16.46 9.81 9.85
CA HIS A 171 17.65 9.98 10.70
C HIS A 171 17.38 10.89 11.91
N ASP A 172 16.72 12.03 11.68
CA ASP A 172 16.46 13.07 12.69
C ASP A 172 15.03 13.03 13.26
N LYS A 173 14.21 12.07 12.84
CA LYS A 173 12.79 12.02 13.20
C LYS A 173 12.59 11.17 14.46
N PRO A 174 11.87 11.68 15.46
CA PRO A 174 11.59 10.93 16.66
C PRO A 174 10.58 9.81 16.38
N GLY A 175 10.56 8.82 17.28
CA GLY A 175 9.55 7.77 17.31
C GLY A 175 9.95 6.49 16.57
N SER A 176 9.28 5.41 16.97
CA SER A 176 9.33 4.10 16.33
C SER A 176 8.26 4.03 15.25
N ILE A 177 8.63 3.53 14.07
CA ILE A 177 7.68 3.18 13.02
C ILE A 177 7.03 1.86 13.42
N LYS A 178 5.69 1.83 13.38
CA LYS A 178 4.90 0.65 13.79
C LYS A 178 4.25 -0.05 12.60
N VAL A 179 3.85 0.73 11.60
CA VAL A 179 3.20 0.19 10.40
C VAL A 179 3.82 0.79 9.15
N MET A 180 4.09 -0.03 8.16
CA MET A 180 4.51 0.41 6.83
C MET A 180 3.68 -0.25 5.74
N LYS A 181 3.18 0.52 4.79
CA LYS A 181 2.65 0.01 3.52
C LYS A 181 3.67 0.28 2.43
N ILE A 182 4.04 -0.73 1.66
CA ILE A 182 4.96 -0.63 0.53
C ILE A 182 4.28 -1.25 -0.68
N ASP A 183 3.88 -0.42 -1.62
CA ASP A 183 3.52 -0.91 -2.96
C ASP A 183 3.98 0.14 -3.96
N VAL A 184 5.07 -0.22 -4.65
CA VAL A 184 5.86 0.66 -5.53
C VAL A 184 6.16 -0.03 -6.85
N GLN A 185 5.36 -1.04 -7.19
CA GLN A 185 5.26 -1.65 -8.51
C GLN A 185 6.60 -2.23 -9.00
N GLY A 186 7.27 -3.00 -8.13
CA GLY A 186 8.51 -3.72 -8.43
C GLY A 186 9.78 -3.08 -7.86
N ALA A 187 9.65 -1.97 -7.12
CA ALA A 187 10.78 -1.29 -6.47
C ALA A 187 10.93 -1.62 -4.97
N GLU A 188 10.21 -2.63 -4.47
CA GLU A 188 10.12 -2.98 -3.06
C GLU A 188 11.50 -3.32 -2.47
N LEU A 189 12.34 -4.03 -3.23
CA LEU A 189 13.70 -4.36 -2.79
C LEU A 189 14.60 -3.11 -2.67
N SER A 190 14.42 -2.11 -3.54
CA SER A 190 15.10 -0.82 -3.45
C SER A 190 14.67 -0.05 -2.20
N VAL A 191 13.38 -0.06 -1.87
CA VAL A 191 12.86 0.51 -0.62
C VAL A 191 13.52 -0.15 0.60
N LEU A 192 13.58 -1.48 0.66
CA LEU A 192 14.25 -2.20 1.75
C LEU A 192 15.75 -1.86 1.82
N GLY A 193 16.41 -1.71 0.67
CA GLY A 193 17.80 -1.26 0.59
C GLY A 193 18.02 0.15 1.15
N GLY A 194 16.99 1.00 1.13
CA GLY A 194 17.04 2.37 1.64
C GLY A 194 16.70 2.52 3.13
N MET A 195 16.41 1.42 3.83
CA MET A 195 16.01 1.43 5.25
C MET A 195 16.80 0.45 6.11
N THR A 196 18.00 0.07 5.66
CA THR A 196 18.82 -0.94 6.34
C THR A 196 19.24 -0.51 7.75
N LYS A 197 19.56 0.78 7.96
CA LYS A 197 19.91 1.29 9.29
C LYS A 197 18.69 1.37 10.20
N LEU A 198 17.53 1.77 9.67
CA LEU A 198 16.27 1.76 10.41
C LEU A 198 15.90 0.36 10.89
N LEU A 199 16.01 -0.65 10.01
CA LEU A 199 15.74 -2.04 10.37
C LEU A 199 16.76 -2.58 11.39
N ALA A 200 18.01 -2.14 11.32
CA ALA A 200 19.05 -2.52 12.26
C ALA A 200 18.88 -1.89 13.65
N ASP A 201 18.07 -0.83 13.80
CA ASP A 201 17.80 -0.16 15.07
C ASP A 201 16.46 -0.65 15.69
N PRO A 202 16.50 -1.49 16.74
CA PRO A 202 15.28 -2.00 17.38
C PRO A 202 14.43 -0.89 18.00
N ALA A 203 15.02 0.20 18.49
CA ALA A 203 14.26 1.30 19.09
C ALA A 203 13.39 2.03 18.05
N ARG A 204 13.74 1.94 16.77
CA ARG A 204 13.02 2.56 15.65
C ARG A 204 11.98 1.65 15.01
N THR A 205 12.11 0.33 15.17
CA THR A 205 11.32 -0.67 14.43
C THR A 205 10.82 -1.82 15.31
N VAL A 206 10.73 -1.61 16.63
CA VAL A 206 10.16 -2.58 17.57
C VAL A 206 8.70 -2.85 17.22
N ASP A 207 8.35 -4.12 17.04
CA ASP A 207 7.03 -4.60 16.61
C ASP A 207 6.56 -4.02 15.27
N LEU A 208 7.48 -3.63 14.38
CA LEU A 208 7.14 -3.18 13.04
C LEU A 208 6.36 -4.26 12.29
N ALA A 209 5.21 -3.89 11.77
CA ALA A 209 4.45 -4.66 10.80
C ALA A 209 4.45 -3.95 9.44
N MET A 210 4.58 -4.72 8.36
CA MET A 210 4.55 -4.20 6.99
C MET A 210 3.47 -4.90 6.17
N MET A 211 2.75 -4.14 5.34
CA MET A 211 2.02 -4.68 4.20
C MET A 211 2.83 -4.37 2.94
N ILE A 212 3.23 -5.40 2.20
CA ILE A 212 4.13 -5.26 1.05
C ILE A 212 3.65 -6.10 -0.13
N GLU A 213 3.63 -5.51 -1.32
CA GLU A 213 3.33 -6.24 -2.56
C GLU A 213 4.53 -7.14 -2.94
N TYR A 214 4.28 -8.42 -3.14
CA TYR A 214 5.20 -9.34 -3.79
C TYR A 214 4.75 -9.55 -5.23
N TRP A 215 5.47 -8.91 -6.16
CA TRP A 215 5.21 -8.99 -7.60
C TRP A 215 6.46 -9.44 -8.37
N PRO A 216 6.66 -10.76 -8.58
CA PRO A 216 7.83 -11.31 -9.26
C PRO A 216 8.11 -10.69 -10.63
N TYR A 217 7.06 -10.50 -11.45
CA TYR A 217 7.20 -9.84 -12.76
C TYR A 217 7.79 -8.42 -12.63
N GLY A 218 7.32 -7.64 -11.65
CA GLY A 218 7.82 -6.29 -11.38
C GLY A 218 9.29 -6.30 -10.98
N LEU A 219 9.67 -7.17 -10.04
CA LEU A 219 11.04 -7.33 -9.55
C LEU A 219 12.00 -7.74 -10.67
N ARG A 220 11.63 -8.70 -11.51
CA ARG A 220 12.42 -9.10 -12.69
C ARG A 220 12.68 -7.93 -13.64
N ARG A 221 11.67 -7.08 -13.87
CA ARG A 221 11.82 -5.87 -14.70
C ARG A 221 12.69 -4.80 -14.06
N ALA A 222 12.74 -4.77 -12.73
CA ALA A 222 13.72 -4.00 -11.98
C ALA A 222 15.14 -4.60 -12.04
N ARG A 223 15.34 -5.72 -12.76
CA ARG A 223 16.60 -6.49 -12.79
C ARG A 223 16.97 -7.06 -11.43
N GLU A 224 15.96 -7.33 -10.60
CA GLU A 224 16.10 -7.97 -9.30
C GLU A 224 15.64 -9.43 -9.37
N GLU A 225 16.20 -10.26 -8.50
CA GLU A 225 15.74 -11.63 -8.28
C GLU A 225 14.52 -11.61 -7.33
N PRO A 226 13.33 -12.11 -7.72
CA PRO A 226 12.14 -12.06 -6.86
C PRO A 226 12.33 -12.64 -5.46
N ALA A 227 13.01 -13.79 -5.37
CA ALA A 227 13.31 -14.45 -4.10
C ALA A 227 14.15 -13.57 -3.15
N ALA A 228 14.96 -12.63 -3.68
CA ALA A 228 15.79 -11.76 -2.86
C ALA A 228 14.96 -10.83 -1.96
N LEU A 229 13.75 -10.41 -2.41
CA LEU A 229 12.83 -9.65 -1.56
C LEU A 229 12.39 -10.46 -0.35
N LEU A 230 11.96 -11.70 -0.58
CA LEU A 230 11.47 -12.59 0.47
C LEU A 230 12.58 -12.94 1.47
N HIS A 231 13.79 -13.25 0.96
CA HIS A 231 14.94 -13.52 1.81
C HIS A 231 15.34 -12.30 2.64
N ARG A 232 15.40 -11.11 2.05
CA ARG A 232 15.74 -9.89 2.80
C ARG A 232 14.72 -9.57 3.91
N LEU A 233 13.44 -9.83 3.69
CA LEU A 233 12.42 -9.70 4.73
C LEU A 233 12.68 -10.69 5.89
N VAL A 234 12.95 -11.95 5.58
CA VAL A 234 13.24 -12.96 6.62
C VAL A 234 14.54 -12.66 7.36
N GLU A 235 15.60 -12.26 6.66
CA GLU A 235 16.89 -11.85 7.25
C GLU A 235 16.73 -10.64 8.19
N ALA A 236 15.81 -9.73 7.89
CA ALA A 236 15.49 -8.59 8.75
C ALA A 236 14.60 -8.97 9.97
N GLY A 237 14.23 -10.26 10.11
CA GLY A 237 13.49 -10.81 11.24
C GLY A 237 11.97 -10.81 11.07
N PHE A 238 11.47 -10.69 9.84
CA PHE A 238 10.04 -10.73 9.56
C PHE A 238 9.56 -12.16 9.27
N THR A 239 8.42 -12.51 9.86
CA THR A 239 7.57 -13.61 9.40
C THR A 239 6.72 -13.14 8.23
N LEU A 240 6.39 -14.04 7.29
CA LEU A 240 5.63 -13.70 6.08
C LEU A 240 4.25 -14.38 6.12
N SER A 241 3.20 -13.62 5.83
CA SER A 241 1.85 -14.17 5.66
C SER A 241 1.18 -13.56 4.43
N ARG A 242 0.70 -14.39 3.52
CA ARG A 242 -0.09 -13.94 2.37
C ARG A 242 -1.47 -13.49 2.83
N ILE A 243 -1.96 -12.39 2.27
CA ILE A 243 -3.35 -11.97 2.41
C ILE A 243 -4.23 -12.85 1.51
N ASP A 244 -5.24 -13.50 2.11
CA ASP A 244 -6.27 -14.24 1.38
C ASP A 244 -7.60 -13.49 1.43
N GLU A 245 -7.92 -12.78 0.34
CA GLU A 245 -9.16 -12.01 0.23
C GLU A 245 -10.40 -12.91 0.19
N ARG A 246 -10.30 -14.13 -0.36
CA ARG A 246 -11.45 -15.05 -0.49
C ARG A 246 -11.84 -15.62 0.87
N GLN A 247 -10.84 -16.01 1.67
CA GLN A 247 -11.05 -16.57 3.00
C GLN A 247 -11.05 -15.50 4.11
N GLN A 248 -10.72 -14.25 3.78
CA GLN A 248 -10.57 -13.14 4.72
C GLN A 248 -9.60 -13.49 5.86
N GLY A 249 -8.42 -14.00 5.49
CA GLY A 249 -7.43 -14.52 6.44
C GLY A 249 -5.99 -14.26 6.03
N LEU A 250 -5.08 -14.44 6.99
CA LEU A 250 -3.64 -14.41 6.75
C LEU A 250 -3.11 -15.84 6.76
N ILE A 251 -2.38 -16.22 5.71
CA ILE A 251 -1.83 -17.56 5.57
C ILE A 251 -0.31 -17.49 5.64
N SER A 252 0.28 -18.11 6.67
CA SER A 252 1.73 -18.14 6.85
C SER A 252 2.41 -18.84 5.68
N ARG A 253 3.52 -18.27 5.20
CA ARG A 253 4.31 -18.82 4.10
C ARG A 253 5.80 -18.64 4.31
N THR A 254 6.57 -19.59 3.81
CA THR A 254 8.01 -19.50 3.64
C THR A 254 8.36 -18.82 2.31
N PRO A 255 9.59 -18.29 2.14
CA PRO A 255 10.05 -17.78 0.85
C PRO A 255 9.90 -18.76 -0.32
N SER A 256 10.18 -20.05 -0.09
CA SER A 256 10.06 -21.09 -1.12
C SER A 256 8.61 -21.35 -1.53
N GLU A 257 7.67 -21.37 -0.57
CA GLU A 257 6.25 -21.54 -0.88
C GLU A 257 5.70 -20.35 -1.68
N LEU A 258 6.04 -19.11 -1.29
CA LEU A 258 5.63 -17.91 -2.04
C LEU A 258 6.21 -17.89 -3.45
N SER A 259 7.47 -18.30 -3.61
CA SER A 259 8.12 -18.36 -4.93
C SER A 259 7.50 -19.42 -5.84
N ALA A 260 6.96 -20.51 -5.28
CA ALA A 260 6.27 -21.54 -6.03
C ALA A 260 4.79 -21.20 -6.32
N GLU A 261 4.13 -20.46 -5.42
CA GLU A 261 2.71 -20.11 -5.51
C GLU A 261 2.46 -18.94 -6.47
N VAL A 262 3.34 -17.94 -6.50
CA VAL A 262 3.14 -16.70 -7.25
C VAL A 262 3.88 -16.75 -8.57
N GLY A 263 3.13 -16.81 -9.66
CA GLY A 263 3.67 -16.85 -11.00
C GLY A 263 4.41 -15.57 -11.40
N GLU A 264 5.27 -15.68 -12.42
CA GLU A 264 6.06 -14.56 -12.95
C GLU A 264 5.34 -13.77 -14.05
N GLU A 265 4.06 -14.05 -14.33
CA GLU A 265 3.25 -13.27 -15.25
C GLU A 265 2.88 -11.90 -14.67
N PHE A 266 2.49 -10.96 -15.55
CA PHE A 266 2.09 -9.61 -15.15
C PHE A 266 1.01 -9.59 -14.06
N SER A 267 0.06 -10.53 -14.08
CA SER A 267 -1.01 -10.64 -13.08
C SER A 267 -0.63 -11.37 -11.80
N GLY A 268 0.54 -12.02 -11.75
CA GLY A 268 0.99 -12.81 -10.62
C GLY A 268 1.58 -11.94 -9.53
N TYR A 269 0.73 -11.40 -8.63
CA TYR A 269 1.17 -10.68 -7.44
C TYR A 269 0.33 -11.09 -6.24
N VAL A 270 0.88 -10.89 -5.05
CA VAL A 270 0.18 -11.06 -3.77
C VAL A 270 0.63 -9.97 -2.79
N ASP A 271 -0.27 -9.50 -1.94
CA ASP A 271 0.11 -8.69 -0.80
C ASP A 271 0.45 -9.58 0.40
N LEU A 272 1.55 -9.23 1.08
CA LEU A 272 2.04 -9.91 2.27
C LEU A 272 1.86 -9.01 3.48
N ILE A 273 1.48 -9.61 4.61
CA ILE A 273 1.69 -9.04 5.93
C ILE A 273 2.98 -9.63 6.50
N CYS A 274 3.95 -8.76 6.73
CA CYS A 274 5.22 -9.08 7.35
C CYS A 274 5.23 -8.58 8.79
N ARG A 275 5.48 -9.45 9.77
CA ARG A 275 5.57 -9.04 11.18
C ARG A 275 6.93 -9.37 11.74
N ARG A 276 7.57 -8.36 12.37
CA ARG A 276 8.83 -8.57 13.05
C ARG A 276 8.57 -9.34 14.34
N THR A 277 9.17 -10.52 14.46
CA THR A 277 9.09 -11.30 15.70
C THR A 277 10.01 -10.65 16.73
N THR A 278 9.44 -9.91 17.68
CA THR A 278 10.16 -9.63 18.94
C THR A 278 10.07 -10.87 19.80
N ALA A 279 11.17 -11.26 20.46
CA ALA A 279 11.23 -12.45 21.31
C ALA A 279 10.25 -12.44 22.51
N ALA A 280 9.38 -11.43 22.64
CA ALA A 280 8.50 -11.20 23.79
C ALA A 280 7.00 -11.03 23.46
N SER A 281 6.55 -11.12 22.20
CA SER A 281 5.15 -10.86 21.84
C SER A 281 4.44 -12.05 21.19
N THR A 282 4.30 -13.15 21.92
CA THR A 282 3.30 -14.19 21.60
C THR A 282 1.90 -13.71 22.00
N GLY A 283 1.37 -12.77 21.21
CA GLY A 283 -0.04 -12.35 21.25
C GLY A 283 -0.65 -12.53 19.86
N SER A 284 -0.94 -13.77 19.50
CA SER A 284 -1.42 -14.13 18.16
C SER A 284 -2.89 -13.75 17.94
N LEU A 285 -3.17 -13.12 16.81
CA LEU A 285 -4.47 -13.27 16.14
C LEU A 285 -4.65 -14.75 15.77
N PRO A 286 -5.86 -15.31 15.85
CA PRO A 286 -6.06 -16.75 15.66
C PRO A 286 -5.74 -17.15 14.21
N VAL A 287 -4.61 -17.83 14.04
CA VAL A 287 -4.31 -18.63 12.85
C VAL A 287 -5.25 -19.83 12.90
N ARG A 288 -6.23 -19.89 11.99
CA ARG A 288 -7.06 -21.09 11.86
C ARG A 288 -6.29 -22.11 11.01
N PRO A 289 -6.12 -23.36 11.48
CA PRO A 289 -5.57 -24.41 10.64
C PRO A 289 -6.58 -24.78 9.53
N ASP A 290 -6.04 -25.11 8.35
CA ASP A 290 -6.81 -25.63 7.21
C ASP A 290 -7.64 -26.85 7.64
N ARG A 291 -8.89 -26.89 7.21
CA ARG A 291 -9.78 -28.06 7.28
C ARG A 291 -10.06 -28.55 5.88
#